data_AF-A0A1Q7ZE02-F1
#
_entry.id   AF-A0A1Q7ZE02-F1
#
_cell.length_a   1.000
_cell.length_b   1.000
_cell.length_c   1.000
_cell.angle_alpha   90.00
_cell.angle_beta   90.00
_cell.angle_gamma   90.00
#
_symmetry.space_group_name_H-M   'P 1'
#
loop_
_entity.id
_entity.type
_entity.pdbx_description
1 polymer ?
#
loop_
_entity_poly.entity_id
_entity_poly.type
_entity_poly.pdbx_seq_one_letter_code
_entity_poly.pdbx_strand_id
1 'polypeptide(L)'
;MYLPLDLVRSAILELSDLHPFYGITYLVCKQGKLPIGHTIQFPINKAETDFLNRYYKPDFKSSYYFQPLRTSNPANRWLSPKYASSGSQSTRTRGQLAPAFIHKTGSDLWGWGKNYVKVLRGKLDRDKKDRIPAFWLAVWIFREKNWAASANATTILRTFLNAFLISDEERKELFRTTVPDLPEKILVEEPYSDENLLRFIEPAPDARPEEGGTLRYLALAGVGPSKRLEFKPGERLSVITGDNGLGKTFLLECAWWSLTGQWAEKQAYPRTDAGKSEPTITFAIVGQKGFGRRTTIHFDFAGQVWPAPRNRPTIPGLTLYARVDGSFAVFDPVRHGRSGSDANRGSALVFSRSEVLDGLPGRIEGLLRDWVKWQHSPDQSVFETFKAVLRRLSPPDMNPLLPDSPIRLPNDAREIPTLRHAFDVVPFVNESAGVKRIVTMAYLLVWAWNEHRIGSSLAKEAPQKRMVILIDEMEAHLHPKWQRVVLPTILDVTNILGRELEAQLIIATHSPLILASLEQVFSDSRDKLFHLQLSGNSTVGFGEVPFIRHGRVDAWLTSELFELRQPTSQETENALERAKRILGEEKPNLDEIKEISDQLEKTLPPEDSFWPRWLYFAQ
;
A
#
# COMPACT_ATOMS: atom_id res chain seq x y z
N MET A 1 -22.47 23.83 12.22
CA MET A 1 -22.21 22.53 12.87
C MET A 1 -22.78 21.41 12.00
N TYR A 2 -22.18 20.24 12.02
CA TYR A 2 -22.50 19.13 11.12
C TYR A 2 -22.75 17.83 11.88
N LEU A 3 -23.41 16.89 11.22
CA LEU A 3 -23.61 15.55 11.77
C LEU A 3 -22.28 14.78 11.70
N PRO A 4 -21.81 14.18 12.81
CA PRO A 4 -20.58 13.41 12.80
C PRO A 4 -20.71 12.16 11.94
N LEU A 5 -19.60 11.74 11.33
CA LEU A 5 -19.58 10.59 10.41
C LEU A 5 -20.13 9.31 11.05
N ASP A 6 -19.83 9.07 12.33
CA ASP A 6 -20.33 7.88 13.03
C ASP A 6 -21.86 7.85 13.13
N LEU A 7 -22.51 9.00 13.29
CA LEU A 7 -23.98 9.06 13.31
C LEU A 7 -24.56 8.79 11.91
N VAL A 8 -23.90 9.27 10.85
CA VAL A 8 -24.26 8.94 9.46
C VAL A 8 -24.09 7.44 9.19
N ARG A 9 -23.03 6.83 9.73
CA ARG A 9 -22.80 5.37 9.64
C ARG A 9 -23.88 4.58 10.37
N SER A 10 -24.31 5.02 11.55
CA SER A 10 -25.45 4.42 12.26
C SER A 10 -26.73 4.48 11.42
N ALA A 11 -26.96 5.58 10.68
CA ALA A 11 -28.10 5.66 9.76
C ALA A 11 -28.07 4.58 8.67
N ILE A 12 -26.89 4.22 8.14
CA ILE A 12 -26.76 3.16 7.11
C ILE A 12 -27.16 1.79 7.67
N LEU A 13 -26.87 1.53 8.94
CA LEU A 13 -27.25 0.28 9.62
C LEU A 13 -28.75 0.28 9.91
N GLU A 14 -29.27 1.36 10.46
CA GLU A 14 -30.67 1.46 10.88
C GLU A 14 -31.66 1.52 9.71
N LEU A 15 -31.18 1.93 8.53
CA LEU A 15 -31.95 1.98 7.29
C LEU A 15 -31.82 0.71 6.43
N SER A 16 -30.93 -0.24 6.77
CA SER A 16 -30.55 -1.34 5.88
C SER A 16 -31.70 -2.26 5.49
N ASP A 17 -32.77 -2.29 6.28
CA ASP A 17 -33.92 -3.15 6.03
C ASP A 17 -35.14 -2.40 5.49
N LEU A 18 -35.06 -1.07 5.36
CA LEU A 18 -36.16 -0.25 4.87
C LEU A 18 -36.28 -0.37 3.35
N HIS A 19 -37.49 -0.63 2.85
CA HIS A 19 -37.73 -0.72 1.41
C HIS A 19 -37.34 0.61 0.69
N PRO A 20 -36.56 0.58 -0.41
CA PRO A 20 -36.05 1.77 -1.09
C PRO A 20 -37.10 2.82 -1.43
N PHE A 21 -38.29 2.38 -1.85
CA PHE A 21 -39.46 3.25 -2.06
C PHE A 21 -39.67 4.31 -0.97
N TYR A 22 -39.58 3.95 0.32
CA TYR A 22 -39.86 4.90 1.41
C TYR A 22 -38.77 5.96 1.59
N GLY A 23 -37.52 5.61 1.28
CA GLY A 23 -36.38 6.54 1.36
C GLY A 23 -36.15 7.34 0.08
N ILE A 24 -36.71 6.91 -1.06
CA ILE A 24 -36.47 7.54 -2.36
C ILE A 24 -37.79 8.03 -2.96
N THR A 25 -38.58 7.15 -3.57
CA THR A 25 -39.77 7.51 -4.35
C THR A 25 -40.83 8.25 -3.54
N TYR A 26 -41.10 7.82 -2.30
CA TYR A 26 -42.04 8.49 -1.41
C TYR A 26 -41.60 9.95 -1.17
N LEU A 27 -40.34 10.16 -0.79
CA LEU A 27 -39.80 11.50 -0.53
C LEU A 27 -39.81 12.38 -1.79
N VAL A 28 -39.49 11.81 -2.96
CA VAL A 28 -39.59 12.50 -4.26
C VAL A 28 -41.02 12.96 -4.54
N CYS A 29 -42.00 12.09 -4.34
CA CYS A 29 -43.40 12.40 -4.56
C CYS A 29 -43.93 13.47 -3.59
N LYS A 30 -43.47 13.42 -2.33
CA LYS A 30 -43.80 14.43 -1.33
C LYS A 30 -43.18 15.79 -1.64
N GLN A 31 -41.91 15.81 -2.03
CA GLN A 31 -41.23 17.04 -2.47
C GLN A 31 -41.86 17.62 -3.74
N GLY A 32 -42.34 16.75 -4.64
CA GLY A 32 -43.10 17.10 -5.84
C GLY A 32 -44.55 17.52 -5.60
N LYS A 33 -45.04 17.51 -4.34
CA LYS A 33 -46.40 17.89 -3.94
C LYS A 33 -47.50 17.17 -4.73
N LEU A 34 -47.33 15.87 -4.96
CA LEU A 34 -48.37 15.08 -5.65
C LEU A 34 -49.71 15.21 -4.93
N PRO A 35 -50.79 15.55 -5.64
CA PRO A 35 -52.10 15.70 -5.02
C PRO A 35 -52.74 14.34 -4.72
N ILE A 36 -53.76 14.36 -3.86
CA ILE A 36 -54.54 13.18 -3.50
C ILE A 36 -55.82 13.15 -4.34
N GLY A 37 -56.13 12.01 -4.96
CA GLY A 37 -57.38 11.76 -5.68
C GLY A 37 -57.43 12.29 -7.12
N HIS A 38 -56.43 13.04 -7.58
CA HIS A 38 -56.27 13.50 -8.96
C HIS A 38 -54.79 13.50 -9.38
N THR A 39 -54.48 13.82 -10.63
CA THR A 39 -53.11 13.81 -11.16
C THR A 39 -52.62 15.19 -11.59
N ILE A 40 -51.30 15.39 -11.57
CA ILE A 40 -50.59 16.54 -12.15
C ILE A 40 -49.53 16.05 -13.13
N GLN A 41 -49.07 16.94 -14.02
CA GLN A 41 -47.88 16.67 -14.82
C GLN A 41 -46.63 16.69 -13.93
N PHE A 42 -46.04 15.54 -13.72
CA PHE A 42 -44.88 15.33 -12.86
C PHE A 42 -43.91 14.31 -13.49
N PRO A 43 -42.78 14.77 -14.06
CA PRO A 43 -41.79 13.89 -14.68
C PRO A 43 -41.01 13.11 -13.61
N ILE A 44 -41.64 12.10 -13.01
CA ILE A 44 -41.16 11.39 -11.82
C ILE A 44 -39.78 10.77 -12.01
N ASN A 45 -39.45 10.29 -13.22
CA ASN A 45 -38.13 9.73 -13.54
C ASN A 45 -37.02 10.78 -13.37
N LYS A 46 -37.26 11.99 -13.87
CA LYS A 46 -36.32 13.10 -13.77
C LYS A 46 -36.20 13.54 -12.31
N ALA A 47 -37.33 13.70 -11.62
CA ALA A 47 -37.34 14.08 -10.20
C ALA A 47 -36.63 13.05 -9.30
N GLU A 48 -36.79 11.75 -9.55
CA GLU A 48 -36.05 10.71 -8.84
C GLU A 48 -34.55 10.75 -9.15
N THR A 49 -34.17 10.97 -10.40
CA THR A 49 -32.76 11.08 -10.81
C THR A 49 -32.10 12.28 -10.12
N ASP A 50 -32.78 13.43 -10.09
CA ASP A 50 -32.30 14.64 -9.42
C ASP A 50 -32.17 14.41 -7.90
N PHE A 51 -33.11 13.68 -7.31
CA PHE A 51 -33.08 13.33 -5.88
C PHE A 51 -31.92 12.38 -5.53
N LEU A 52 -31.66 11.38 -6.37
CA LEU A 52 -30.53 10.46 -6.21
C LEU A 52 -29.19 11.18 -6.37
N ASN A 53 -29.06 12.06 -7.37
CA ASN A 53 -27.87 12.89 -7.54
C ASN A 53 -27.60 13.76 -6.31
N ARG A 54 -28.65 14.25 -5.65
CA ARG A 54 -28.53 15.13 -4.49
C ARG A 54 -28.21 14.38 -3.19
N TYR A 55 -28.85 13.24 -2.94
CA TYR A 55 -28.80 12.61 -1.62
C TYR A 55 -28.18 11.21 -1.59
N TYR A 56 -27.89 10.60 -2.73
CA TYR A 56 -27.43 9.22 -2.83
C TYR A 56 -26.19 9.08 -3.75
N LYS A 57 -25.47 10.18 -4.01
CA LYS A 57 -24.28 10.18 -4.88
C LYS A 57 -23.00 10.61 -4.15
N PRO A 58 -22.51 9.81 -3.18
CA PRO A 58 -21.30 10.15 -2.44
C PRO A 58 -20.04 10.11 -3.33
N ASP A 59 -20.01 9.26 -4.37
CA ASP A 59 -18.98 9.32 -5.41
C ASP A 59 -19.50 10.09 -6.63
N PHE A 60 -19.10 11.36 -6.74
CA PHE A 60 -19.52 12.22 -7.85
C PHE A 60 -18.99 11.76 -9.22
N LYS A 61 -17.90 10.98 -9.25
CA LYS A 61 -17.31 10.44 -10.48
C LYS A 61 -18.02 9.18 -10.97
N SER A 62 -18.70 8.48 -10.07
CA SER A 62 -19.49 7.30 -10.40
C SER A 62 -20.80 7.67 -11.11
N SER A 63 -21.25 6.79 -11.99
CA SER A 63 -22.58 6.81 -12.57
C SER A 63 -23.64 6.16 -11.67
N TYR A 64 -23.23 5.42 -10.64
CA TYR A 64 -24.08 4.69 -9.71
C TYR A 64 -24.45 5.55 -8.49
N TYR A 65 -25.48 5.11 -7.75
CA TYR A 65 -25.95 5.77 -6.53
C TYR A 65 -25.85 4.84 -5.33
N PHE A 66 -25.24 5.27 -4.23
CA PHE A 66 -25.14 4.47 -3.02
C PHE A 66 -26.46 4.53 -2.24
N GLN A 67 -27.11 3.38 -2.00
CA GLN A 67 -28.32 3.30 -1.18
C GLN A 67 -28.05 2.69 0.22
N PRO A 68 -28.31 3.41 1.33
CA PRO A 68 -28.28 2.83 2.67
C PRO A 68 -29.48 1.93 2.99
N LEU A 69 -30.39 1.74 2.03
CA LEU A 69 -31.69 1.06 2.16
C LEU A 69 -31.58 -0.43 1.81
N ARG A 70 -32.70 -1.16 1.93
CA ARG A 70 -32.77 -2.59 1.62
C ARG A 70 -32.38 -2.90 0.17
N THR A 71 -31.37 -3.76 0.03
CA THR A 71 -30.88 -4.29 -1.25
C THR A 71 -31.03 -5.82 -1.28
N SER A 72 -31.17 -6.38 -2.49
CA SER A 72 -31.18 -7.85 -2.69
C SER A 72 -29.81 -8.48 -2.46
N ASN A 73 -28.74 -7.69 -2.58
CA ASN A 73 -27.37 -8.13 -2.29
C ASN A 73 -26.73 -7.15 -1.29
N PRO A 74 -26.66 -7.50 0.01
CA PRO A 74 -26.03 -6.65 1.03
C PRO A 74 -24.56 -6.28 0.75
N ALA A 75 -23.87 -7.07 -0.08
CA ALA A 75 -22.49 -6.81 -0.50
C ALA A 75 -22.38 -5.83 -1.70
N ASN A 76 -23.51 -5.40 -2.27
CA ASN A 76 -23.57 -4.38 -3.32
C ASN A 76 -24.80 -3.47 -3.12
N ARG A 77 -24.58 -2.33 -2.47
CA ARG A 77 -25.58 -1.30 -2.20
C ARG A 77 -25.58 -0.18 -3.25
N TRP A 78 -24.95 -0.38 -4.40
CA TRP A 78 -24.94 0.62 -5.47
C TRP A 78 -26.09 0.38 -6.48
N LEU A 79 -26.98 1.35 -6.59
CA LEU A 79 -28.06 1.39 -7.57
C LEU A 79 -27.52 1.76 -8.95
N SER A 80 -28.04 1.08 -9.97
CA SER A 80 -27.67 1.35 -11.36
C SER A 80 -28.07 2.76 -11.80
N PRO A 81 -27.36 3.34 -12.79
CA PRO A 81 -27.72 4.66 -13.34
C PRO A 81 -29.16 4.71 -13.88
N LYS A 82 -29.72 3.55 -14.26
CA LYS A 82 -31.08 3.39 -14.81
C LYS A 82 -32.14 3.15 -13.73
N TYR A 83 -31.83 3.24 -12.44
CA TYR A 83 -32.74 2.86 -11.36
C TYR A 83 -34.11 3.56 -11.43
N ALA A 84 -34.13 4.88 -11.65
CA ALA A 84 -35.37 5.66 -11.72
C ALA A 84 -36.30 5.17 -12.85
N SER A 85 -35.73 4.88 -14.02
CA SER A 85 -36.44 4.45 -15.22
C SER A 85 -36.62 2.93 -15.34
N SER A 86 -36.23 2.14 -14.34
CA SER A 86 -36.36 0.67 -14.38
C SER A 86 -36.79 0.10 -13.02
N GLY A 87 -35.87 0.02 -12.06
CA GLY A 87 -36.11 -0.55 -10.73
C GLY A 87 -37.26 0.14 -9.99
N SER A 88 -37.21 1.47 -9.88
CA SER A 88 -38.28 2.24 -9.24
C SER A 88 -39.59 2.18 -10.05
N GLN A 89 -39.50 2.23 -11.40
CA GLN A 89 -40.68 2.18 -12.27
C GLN A 89 -41.54 0.94 -12.04
N SER A 90 -40.92 -0.24 -11.89
CA SER A 90 -41.65 -1.48 -11.60
C SER A 90 -42.42 -1.38 -10.27
N THR A 91 -41.81 -0.76 -9.25
CA THR A 91 -42.38 -0.60 -7.91
C THR A 91 -43.65 0.24 -7.92
N ARG A 92 -43.67 1.33 -8.71
CA ARG A 92 -44.81 2.25 -8.80
C ARG A 92 -45.87 1.88 -9.85
N THR A 93 -45.59 0.98 -10.80
CA THR A 93 -46.55 0.64 -11.88
C THR A 93 -47.09 -0.79 -11.84
N ARG A 94 -46.36 -1.74 -11.25
CA ARG A 94 -46.72 -3.18 -11.28
C ARG A 94 -46.61 -3.89 -9.93
N GLY A 95 -46.00 -3.25 -8.93
CA GLY A 95 -45.76 -3.84 -7.61
C GLY A 95 -46.92 -3.65 -6.61
N GLN A 96 -46.72 -4.14 -5.39
CA GLN A 96 -47.66 -4.00 -4.27
C GLN A 96 -47.94 -2.53 -3.86
N LEU A 97 -47.07 -1.61 -4.29
CA LEU A 97 -47.17 -0.18 -4.06
C LEU A 97 -47.82 0.58 -5.22
N ALA A 98 -48.03 -0.06 -6.37
CA ALA A 98 -48.72 0.56 -7.51
C ALA A 98 -50.15 1.06 -7.18
N PRO A 99 -50.96 0.36 -6.35
CA PRO A 99 -52.28 0.86 -5.94
C PRO A 99 -52.25 2.15 -5.12
N ALA A 100 -51.09 2.58 -4.63
CA ALA A 100 -50.94 3.86 -3.95
C ALA A 100 -51.00 5.05 -4.93
N PHE A 101 -50.85 4.82 -6.24
CA PHE A 101 -50.77 5.87 -7.25
C PHE A 101 -51.98 5.90 -8.17
N ILE A 102 -52.29 7.10 -8.68
CA ILE A 102 -53.13 7.33 -9.84
C ILE A 102 -52.18 7.72 -10.98
N HIS A 103 -52.11 6.88 -12.01
CA HIS A 103 -51.20 7.06 -13.15
C HIS A 103 -51.82 6.57 -14.45
N LYS A 104 -51.59 7.30 -15.55
CA LYS A 104 -51.94 6.86 -16.90
C LYS A 104 -50.69 6.32 -17.60
N THR A 105 -50.73 5.06 -18.02
CA THR A 105 -49.66 4.38 -18.75
C THR A 105 -49.15 5.23 -19.92
N GLY A 106 -47.82 5.39 -20.02
CA GLY A 106 -47.18 6.17 -21.08
C GLY A 106 -47.26 7.70 -20.91
N SER A 107 -47.68 8.19 -19.73
CA SER A 107 -47.71 9.63 -19.43
C SER A 107 -46.95 9.98 -18.13
N ASP A 108 -46.64 11.27 -17.96
CA ASP A 108 -46.12 11.85 -16.73
C ASP A 108 -47.24 12.38 -15.81
N LEU A 109 -48.46 11.85 -15.91
CA LEU A 109 -49.55 12.22 -15.02
C LEU A 109 -49.54 11.35 -13.77
N TRP A 110 -49.21 11.95 -12.61
CA TRP A 110 -49.08 11.25 -11.33
C TRP A 110 -49.86 11.93 -10.22
N GLY A 111 -50.37 11.12 -9.29
CA GLY A 111 -51.01 11.55 -8.05
C GLY A 111 -51.15 10.39 -7.07
N TRP A 112 -51.52 10.68 -5.83
CA TRP A 112 -51.79 9.67 -4.81
C TRP A 112 -53.24 9.18 -4.89
N GLY A 113 -53.45 7.88 -4.74
CA GLY A 113 -54.78 7.31 -4.52
C GLY A 113 -55.36 7.81 -3.19
N LYS A 114 -56.69 7.89 -3.05
CA LYS A 114 -57.33 8.36 -1.81
C LYS A 114 -56.98 7.52 -0.58
N ASN A 115 -56.61 6.26 -0.78
CA ASN A 115 -56.25 5.29 0.26
C ASN A 115 -54.74 4.96 0.28
N TYR A 116 -53.88 5.82 -0.30
CA TYR A 116 -52.46 5.51 -0.45
C TYR A 116 -51.77 5.18 0.88
N VAL A 117 -52.07 5.91 1.96
CA VAL A 117 -51.49 5.66 3.30
C VAL A 117 -51.76 4.23 3.76
N LYS A 118 -52.97 3.72 3.56
CA LYS A 118 -53.34 2.32 3.89
C LYS A 118 -52.58 1.31 3.04
N VAL A 119 -52.36 1.60 1.75
CA VAL A 119 -51.55 0.76 0.86
C VAL A 119 -50.09 0.71 1.33
N LEU A 120 -49.53 1.87 1.69
CA LEU A 120 -48.17 1.98 2.23
C LEU A 120 -48.02 1.22 3.56
N ARG A 121 -48.95 1.41 4.51
CA ARG A 121 -48.99 0.68 5.78
C ARG A 121 -49.03 -0.83 5.56
N GLY A 122 -49.93 -1.30 4.71
CA GLY A 122 -50.06 -2.72 4.39
C GLY A 122 -48.84 -3.32 3.68
N LYS A 123 -47.97 -2.50 3.07
CA LYS A 123 -46.67 -2.96 2.55
C LYS A 123 -45.63 -3.10 3.66
N LEU A 124 -45.60 -2.18 4.63
CA LEU A 124 -44.73 -2.25 5.82
C LEU A 124 -45.05 -3.50 6.66
N ASP A 125 -46.34 -3.74 6.92
CA ASP A 125 -46.81 -4.91 7.68
C ASP A 125 -46.35 -6.23 7.02
N ARG A 126 -46.46 -6.30 5.68
CA ARG A 126 -45.99 -7.46 4.90
C ARG A 126 -44.47 -7.62 4.91
N ASP A 127 -43.72 -6.53 4.97
CA ASP A 127 -42.27 -6.56 5.17
C ASP A 127 -41.88 -6.89 6.62
N LYS A 128 -42.86 -7.11 7.53
CA LYS A 128 -42.67 -7.26 8.97
C LYS A 128 -41.90 -6.07 9.57
N LYS A 129 -42.19 -4.87 9.08
CA LYS A 129 -41.61 -3.62 9.57
C LYS A 129 -42.68 -2.82 10.29
N ASP A 130 -42.34 -2.32 11.47
CA ASP A 130 -43.26 -1.53 12.29
C ASP A 130 -43.53 -0.18 11.62
N ARG A 131 -42.59 0.77 11.68
CA ARG A 131 -42.72 2.08 11.04
C ARG A 131 -41.39 2.54 10.48
N ILE A 132 -41.46 3.48 9.53
CA ILE A 132 -40.30 4.08 8.88
C ILE A 132 -39.52 4.90 9.92
N PRO A 133 -38.23 4.63 10.16
CA PRO A 133 -37.43 5.36 11.14
C PRO A 133 -37.09 6.77 10.63
N ALA A 134 -37.96 7.74 10.93
CA ALA A 134 -37.90 9.10 10.37
C ALA A 134 -36.59 9.82 10.73
N PHE A 135 -36.11 9.63 11.96
CA PHE A 135 -34.88 10.26 12.42
C PHE A 135 -33.66 9.81 11.59
N TRP A 136 -33.53 8.51 11.32
CA TRP A 136 -32.40 7.98 10.54
C TRP A 136 -32.44 8.39 9.08
N LEU A 137 -33.64 8.51 8.48
CA LEU A 137 -33.79 9.14 7.16
C LEU A 137 -33.36 10.61 7.19
N ALA A 138 -33.71 11.35 8.23
CA ALA A 138 -33.30 12.75 8.39
C ALA A 138 -31.77 12.89 8.47
N VAL A 139 -31.11 12.02 9.24
CA VAL A 139 -29.65 11.97 9.33
C VAL A 139 -29.02 11.72 7.96
N TRP A 140 -29.52 10.74 7.20
CA TRP A 140 -28.98 10.44 5.86
C TRP A 140 -29.17 11.59 4.87
N ILE A 141 -30.40 12.13 4.77
CA ILE A 141 -30.77 13.17 3.81
C ILE A 141 -30.11 14.51 4.12
N PHE A 142 -29.90 14.85 5.39
CA PHE A 142 -29.31 16.13 5.80
C PHE A 142 -27.87 16.03 6.32
N ARG A 143 -27.13 14.97 5.98
CA ARG A 143 -25.73 14.76 6.40
C ARG A 143 -24.80 15.93 6.03
N GLU A 144 -25.01 16.55 4.87
CA GLU A 144 -24.23 17.69 4.37
C GLU A 144 -24.73 19.06 4.89
N LYS A 145 -25.87 19.09 5.58
CA LYS A 145 -26.49 20.36 5.98
C LYS A 145 -25.71 21.01 7.12
N ASN A 146 -25.42 22.31 6.99
CA ASN A 146 -24.92 23.12 8.09
C ASN A 146 -26.07 23.47 9.04
N TRP A 147 -25.99 22.99 10.28
CA TRP A 147 -26.94 23.22 11.34
C TRP A 147 -26.48 24.33 12.30
N ALA A 148 -27.45 25.07 12.84
CA ALA A 148 -27.23 25.96 13.96
C ALA A 148 -26.73 25.18 15.18
N ALA A 149 -25.88 25.79 16.01
CA ALA A 149 -25.30 25.13 17.19
C ALA A 149 -26.34 24.64 18.20
N SER A 150 -27.53 25.26 18.22
CA SER A 150 -28.66 24.87 19.08
C SER A 150 -29.52 23.72 18.52
N ALA A 151 -29.22 23.23 17.31
CA ALA A 151 -30.01 22.15 16.72
C ALA A 151 -29.76 20.82 17.44
N ASN A 152 -30.84 20.18 17.87
CA ASN A 152 -30.85 18.86 18.49
C ASN A 152 -31.58 17.83 17.61
N ALA A 153 -31.63 16.57 18.04
CA ALA A 153 -32.22 15.48 17.27
C ALA A 153 -33.70 15.73 16.93
N THR A 154 -34.46 16.29 17.86
CA THR A 154 -35.87 16.69 17.64
C THR A 154 -35.98 17.78 16.57
N THR A 155 -35.06 18.73 16.53
CA THR A 155 -35.01 19.79 15.52
C THR A 155 -34.71 19.22 14.13
N ILE A 156 -33.77 18.29 14.03
CA ILE A 156 -33.43 17.60 12.78
C ILE A 156 -34.62 16.80 12.26
N LEU A 157 -35.26 16.00 13.12
CA LEU A 157 -36.45 15.23 12.78
C LEU A 157 -37.59 16.13 12.30
N ARG A 158 -37.91 17.18 13.05
CA ARG A 158 -38.96 18.14 12.68
C ARG A 158 -38.67 18.80 11.33
N THR A 159 -37.41 19.14 11.08
CA THR A 159 -36.98 19.71 9.79
C THR A 159 -37.24 18.73 8.64
N PHE A 160 -37.00 17.44 8.84
CA PHE A 160 -37.27 16.40 7.84
C PHE A 160 -38.77 16.26 7.56
N LEU A 161 -39.58 16.13 8.62
CA LEU A 161 -41.03 16.03 8.49
C LEU A 161 -41.63 17.22 7.73
N ASN A 162 -41.12 18.43 7.97
CA ASN A 162 -41.56 19.64 7.29
C ASN A 162 -41.05 19.73 5.85
N ALA A 163 -39.78 19.40 5.60
CA ALA A 163 -39.19 19.45 4.26
C ALA A 163 -39.91 18.52 3.26
N PHE A 164 -40.41 17.39 3.75
CA PHE A 164 -41.16 16.42 2.95
C PHE A 164 -42.67 16.45 3.21
N LEU A 165 -43.21 17.54 3.78
CA LEU A 165 -44.66 17.77 3.91
C LEU A 165 -45.43 16.55 4.47
N ILE A 166 -44.84 15.87 5.47
CA ILE A 166 -45.40 14.62 6.02
C ILE A 166 -46.57 14.99 6.93
N SER A 167 -47.78 14.54 6.57
CA SER A 167 -49.05 14.83 7.25
C SER A 167 -49.18 14.11 8.58
N ASP A 168 -50.13 14.51 9.43
CA ASP A 168 -50.34 13.86 10.72
C ASP A 168 -50.84 12.41 10.58
N GLU A 169 -51.64 12.12 9.56
CA GLU A 169 -52.04 10.74 9.22
C GLU A 169 -50.82 9.89 8.84
N GLU A 170 -49.94 10.41 7.98
CA GLU A 170 -48.70 9.71 7.60
C GLU A 170 -47.76 9.52 8.79
N ARG A 171 -47.61 10.53 9.65
CA ARG A 171 -46.81 10.44 10.88
C ARG A 171 -47.32 9.34 11.79
N LYS A 172 -48.65 9.24 11.95
CA LYS A 172 -49.28 8.25 12.81
C LYS A 172 -49.18 6.84 12.24
N GLU A 173 -49.41 6.66 10.95
CA GLU A 173 -49.55 5.33 10.35
C GLU A 173 -48.23 4.76 9.81
N LEU A 174 -47.34 5.62 9.30
CA LEU A 174 -46.16 5.20 8.53
C LEU A 174 -44.83 5.44 9.24
N PHE A 175 -44.71 6.47 10.11
CA PHE A 175 -43.41 6.90 10.64
C PHE A 175 -43.24 6.65 12.14
N ARG A 176 -42.04 6.21 12.52
CA ARG A 176 -41.54 6.26 13.90
C ARG A 176 -40.90 7.63 14.09
N THR A 177 -41.58 8.50 14.84
CA THR A 177 -41.14 9.87 15.15
C THR A 177 -40.47 9.98 16.51
N THR A 178 -40.17 8.85 17.18
CA THR A 178 -39.35 8.84 18.38
C THR A 178 -37.89 9.06 18.03
N VAL A 179 -37.23 9.90 18.81
CA VAL A 179 -35.78 10.12 18.72
C VAL A 179 -35.07 9.00 19.50
N PRO A 180 -34.03 8.35 18.94
CA PRO A 180 -33.23 7.36 19.65
C PRO A 180 -32.49 7.98 20.85
N ASP A 181 -32.07 7.15 21.79
CA ASP A 181 -31.18 7.58 22.88
C ASP A 181 -29.82 7.95 22.30
N LEU A 182 -29.46 9.23 22.39
CA LEU A 182 -28.27 9.83 21.76
C LEU A 182 -27.59 10.77 22.75
N PRO A 183 -26.27 10.99 22.64
CA PRO A 183 -25.56 11.98 23.46
C PRO A 183 -26.19 13.37 23.34
N GLU A 184 -26.10 14.20 24.39
CA GLU A 184 -26.66 15.56 24.37
C GLU A 184 -26.12 16.42 23.22
N LYS A 185 -24.85 16.20 22.83
CA LYS A 185 -24.21 16.85 21.69
C LYS A 185 -24.08 15.90 20.51
N ILE A 186 -24.97 16.05 19.53
CA ILE A 186 -25.01 15.24 18.29
C ILE A 186 -24.38 15.93 17.08
N LEU A 187 -23.80 17.12 17.27
CA LEU A 187 -23.20 17.92 16.19
C LEU A 187 -21.74 18.28 16.50
N VAL A 188 -20.93 18.31 15.46
CA VAL A 188 -19.50 18.67 15.50
C VAL A 188 -19.20 19.88 14.62
N GLU A 189 -18.05 20.52 14.85
CA GLU A 189 -17.60 21.65 14.01
C GLU A 189 -17.08 21.19 12.66
N GLU A 190 -16.46 20.01 12.61
CA GLU A 190 -15.91 19.42 11.39
C GLU A 190 -17.02 19.15 10.35
N PRO A 191 -16.89 19.68 9.11
CA PRO A 191 -17.83 19.40 8.03
C PRO A 191 -17.89 17.91 7.68
N TYR A 192 -19.10 17.43 7.38
CA TYR A 192 -19.26 16.11 6.78
C TYR A 192 -18.54 16.04 5.42
N SER A 193 -17.89 14.90 5.15
CA SER A 193 -17.16 14.65 3.90
C SER A 193 -17.57 13.29 3.32
N ASP A 194 -18.07 13.29 2.08
CA ASP A 194 -18.32 12.06 1.34
C ASP A 194 -17.01 11.28 1.10
N GLU A 195 -15.87 11.94 1.00
CA GLU A 195 -14.57 11.25 0.89
C GLU A 195 -14.29 10.41 2.14
N ASN A 196 -14.68 10.88 3.32
CA ASN A 196 -14.56 10.11 4.54
C ASN A 196 -15.58 8.97 4.57
N LEU A 197 -16.82 9.18 4.09
CA LEU A 197 -17.82 8.11 3.99
C LEU A 197 -17.37 6.98 3.03
N LEU A 198 -16.83 7.33 1.86
CA LEU A 198 -16.35 6.38 0.85
C LEU A 198 -15.24 5.45 1.37
N ARG A 199 -14.56 5.81 2.47
CA ARG A 199 -13.59 4.92 3.16
C ARG A 199 -14.26 3.79 3.94
N PHE A 200 -15.55 3.88 4.24
CA PHE A 200 -16.27 2.90 5.07
C PHE A 200 -17.31 2.08 4.30
N ILE A 201 -17.69 2.52 3.10
CA ILE A 201 -18.63 1.82 2.23
C ILE A 201 -17.88 1.10 1.10
N GLU A 202 -18.52 0.12 0.48
CA GLU A 202 -17.96 -0.57 -0.68
C GLU A 202 -17.79 0.39 -1.87
N PRO A 203 -16.75 0.21 -2.71
CA PRO A 203 -16.53 1.07 -3.87
C PRO A 203 -17.66 0.92 -4.89
N ALA A 204 -17.91 2.00 -5.65
CA ALA A 204 -18.89 1.95 -6.72
C ALA A 204 -18.49 0.93 -7.81
N PRO A 205 -19.44 0.32 -8.53
CA PRO A 205 -19.14 -0.68 -9.56
C PRO A 205 -18.25 -0.18 -10.70
N ASP A 206 -18.25 1.13 -10.96
CA ASP A 206 -17.41 1.81 -11.95
C ASP A 206 -16.29 2.64 -11.31
N ALA A 207 -16.08 2.51 -10.00
CA ALA A 207 -14.97 3.17 -9.31
C ALA A 207 -13.65 2.65 -9.88
N ARG A 208 -12.81 3.58 -10.33
CA ARG A 208 -11.43 3.25 -10.67
C ARG A 208 -10.64 3.11 -9.37
N PRO A 209 -9.80 2.07 -9.23
CA PRO A 209 -8.88 1.96 -8.10
C PRO A 209 -8.05 3.24 -7.95
N GLU A 210 -7.75 3.61 -6.71
CA GLU A 210 -6.76 4.65 -6.47
C GLU A 210 -5.37 4.14 -6.85
N GLU A 211 -4.58 4.93 -7.56
CA GLU A 211 -3.23 4.56 -7.97
C GLU A 211 -2.16 5.15 -7.05
N GLY A 212 -0.92 4.68 -7.23
CA GLY A 212 0.23 5.15 -6.46
C GLY A 212 0.35 4.49 -5.08
N GLY A 213 -0.42 3.46 -4.77
CA GLY A 213 -0.45 2.85 -3.44
C GLY A 213 0.91 2.36 -2.95
N THR A 214 1.11 2.39 -1.63
CA THR A 214 2.29 1.82 -0.97
C THR A 214 1.88 0.69 -0.03
N LEU A 215 2.79 -0.26 0.25
CA LEU A 215 2.50 -1.37 1.15
C LEU A 215 2.44 -0.83 2.58
N ARG A 216 1.38 -1.11 3.34
CA ARG A 216 1.27 -0.69 4.76
C ARG A 216 1.09 -1.84 5.74
N TYR A 217 0.71 -3.00 5.22
CA TYR A 217 0.53 -4.19 6.02
C TYR A 217 0.82 -5.41 5.17
N LEU A 218 1.52 -6.37 5.74
CA LEU A 218 1.70 -7.72 5.23
C LEU A 218 1.70 -8.67 6.43
N ALA A 219 0.88 -9.70 6.38
CA ALA A 219 0.89 -10.79 7.33
C ALA A 219 0.85 -12.12 6.59
N LEU A 220 1.74 -13.01 7.00
CA LEU A 220 1.91 -14.34 6.45
C LEU A 220 1.52 -15.33 7.55
N ALA A 221 0.69 -16.32 7.22
CA ALA A 221 0.39 -17.44 8.10
C ALA A 221 0.49 -18.75 7.33
N GLY A 222 1.04 -19.79 7.95
CA GLY A 222 1.19 -21.12 7.33
C GLY A 222 2.12 -21.16 6.11
N VAL A 223 2.96 -20.14 5.91
CA VAL A 223 3.84 -19.99 4.74
C VAL A 223 5.19 -19.38 5.16
N GLY A 224 6.29 -19.90 4.62
CA GLY A 224 7.64 -19.41 4.92
C GLY A 224 8.27 -19.96 6.20
N PRO A 225 9.39 -19.36 6.66
CA PRO A 225 10.20 -19.91 7.74
C PRO A 225 9.54 -19.78 9.13
N SER A 226 8.63 -18.83 9.31
CA SER A 226 7.85 -18.67 10.54
C SER A 226 6.40 -19.13 10.35
N LYS A 227 5.75 -19.61 11.42
CA LYS A 227 4.33 -19.99 11.38
C LYS A 227 3.42 -18.78 11.12
N ARG A 228 3.79 -17.63 11.70
CA ARG A 228 3.10 -16.37 11.49
C ARG A 228 4.12 -15.23 11.54
N LEU A 229 4.04 -14.34 10.55
CA LEU A 229 4.87 -13.16 10.44
C LEU A 229 3.98 -11.96 10.16
N GLU A 230 4.18 -10.85 10.88
CA GLU A 230 3.46 -9.60 10.66
C GLU A 230 4.45 -8.46 10.40
N PHE A 231 4.29 -7.79 9.27
CA PHE A 231 5.14 -6.73 8.77
C PHE A 231 4.32 -5.46 8.48
N LYS A 232 4.69 -4.37 9.15
CA LYS A 232 4.07 -3.05 9.04
C LYS A 232 5.10 -2.04 8.54
N PRO A 233 5.42 -2.04 7.24
CA PRO A 233 6.45 -1.17 6.68
C PRO A 233 6.21 0.32 7.01
N GLY A 234 7.30 1.05 7.21
CA GLY A 234 7.32 2.50 7.32
C GLY A 234 6.83 3.18 6.05
N GLU A 235 6.44 4.46 6.16
CA GLU A 235 5.94 5.23 5.02
C GLU A 235 7.03 5.49 3.98
N ARG A 236 8.28 5.63 4.47
CA ARG A 236 9.44 6.03 3.66
C ARG A 236 10.51 4.94 3.59
N LEU A 237 10.95 4.40 4.72
CA LEU A 237 12.01 3.39 4.76
C LEU A 237 11.66 2.26 5.73
N SER A 238 11.85 1.01 5.28
CA SER A 238 11.82 -0.17 6.14
C SER A 238 13.11 -0.95 5.92
N VAL A 239 13.88 -1.14 6.99
CA VAL A 239 15.10 -1.94 6.95
C VAL A 239 14.85 -3.25 7.66
N ILE A 240 15.19 -4.36 7.01
CA ILE A 240 15.05 -5.71 7.54
C ILE A 240 16.44 -6.30 7.72
N THR A 241 16.79 -6.61 8.98
CA THR A 241 18.06 -7.24 9.37
C THR A 241 17.82 -8.66 9.90
N GLY A 242 18.90 -9.39 10.16
CA GLY A 242 18.87 -10.73 10.72
C GLY A 242 19.69 -11.73 9.90
N ASP A 243 19.95 -12.89 10.47
CA ASP A 243 20.87 -13.89 9.90
C ASP A 243 20.42 -14.52 8.59
N ASN A 244 21.37 -15.22 7.95
CA ASN A 244 21.15 -15.98 6.74
C ASN A 244 20.11 -17.07 6.98
N GLY A 245 19.19 -17.26 6.02
CA GLY A 245 18.17 -18.30 6.08
C GLY A 245 16.93 -17.96 6.91
N LEU A 246 16.86 -16.81 7.59
CA LEU A 246 15.68 -16.43 8.39
C LEU A 246 14.50 -15.87 7.55
N GLY A 247 14.67 -15.71 6.24
CA GLY A 247 13.57 -15.37 5.33
C GLY A 247 13.46 -13.91 4.88
N LYS A 248 14.57 -13.14 4.86
CA LYS A 248 14.58 -11.76 4.33
C LYS A 248 14.13 -11.67 2.87
N THR A 249 14.80 -12.39 1.97
CA THR A 249 14.41 -12.52 0.56
C THR A 249 12.98 -13.01 0.43
N PHE A 250 12.58 -14.00 1.22
CA PHE A 250 11.22 -14.54 1.21
C PHE A 250 10.16 -13.48 1.58
N LEU A 251 10.44 -12.62 2.56
CA LEU A 251 9.57 -11.51 2.94
C LEU A 251 9.46 -10.48 1.81
N LEU A 252 10.57 -10.15 1.12
CA LEU A 252 10.56 -9.26 -0.05
C LEU A 252 9.77 -9.84 -1.22
N GLU A 253 9.90 -11.15 -1.51
CA GLU A 253 9.11 -11.84 -2.53
C GLU A 253 7.60 -11.77 -2.21
N CYS A 254 7.22 -11.97 -0.94
CA CYS A 254 5.83 -11.85 -0.51
C CYS A 254 5.32 -10.39 -0.56
N ALA A 255 6.17 -9.42 -0.25
CA ALA A 255 5.84 -8.00 -0.37
C ALA A 255 5.61 -7.61 -1.84
N TRP A 256 6.50 -8.06 -2.74
CA TRP A 256 6.34 -7.91 -4.18
C TRP A 256 5.04 -8.54 -4.68
N TRP A 257 4.77 -9.81 -4.34
CA TRP A 257 3.53 -10.48 -4.76
C TRP A 257 2.28 -9.78 -4.21
N SER A 258 2.33 -9.29 -2.97
CA SER A 258 1.22 -8.53 -2.38
C SER A 258 0.96 -7.24 -3.15
N LEU A 259 2.00 -6.53 -3.58
CA LEU A 259 1.90 -5.32 -4.38
C LEU A 259 1.39 -5.62 -5.79
N THR A 260 1.97 -6.60 -6.49
CA THR A 260 1.80 -6.77 -7.95
C THR A 260 0.81 -7.87 -8.33
N GLY A 261 0.57 -8.84 -7.44
CA GLY A 261 -0.18 -10.07 -7.72
C GLY A 261 0.58 -11.12 -8.53
N GLN A 262 1.87 -10.89 -8.81
CA GLN A 262 2.74 -11.77 -9.59
C GLN A 262 4.01 -12.05 -8.80
N TRP A 263 4.54 -13.28 -8.89
CA TRP A 263 5.81 -13.63 -8.25
C TRP A 263 6.97 -13.13 -9.11
N ALA A 264 8.04 -12.65 -8.47
CA ALA A 264 9.24 -12.24 -9.21
C ALA A 264 10.08 -13.47 -9.63
N GLU A 265 10.04 -14.54 -8.85
CA GLU A 265 10.66 -15.81 -9.20
C GLU A 265 9.71 -16.99 -8.94
N LYS A 266 9.85 -17.65 -7.79
CA LYS A 266 9.03 -18.80 -7.41
C LYS A 266 7.97 -18.38 -6.41
N GLN A 267 6.81 -19.02 -6.52
CA GLN A 267 5.76 -18.82 -5.53
C GLN A 267 6.17 -19.35 -4.16
N ALA A 268 5.75 -18.65 -3.11
CA ALA A 268 5.83 -19.17 -1.76
C ALA A 268 4.92 -20.39 -1.63
N TYR A 269 5.41 -21.53 -1.16
CA TYR A 269 4.55 -22.69 -0.89
C TYR A 269 4.16 -22.76 0.59
N PRO A 270 2.96 -23.24 0.91
CA PRO A 270 2.57 -23.56 2.28
C PRO A 270 3.61 -24.44 2.97
N ARG A 271 3.74 -24.26 4.28
CA ARG A 271 4.56 -25.16 5.09
C ARG A 271 3.95 -26.56 5.09
N THR A 272 4.80 -27.57 5.21
CA THR A 272 4.37 -28.97 5.26
C THR A 272 3.56 -29.32 6.51
N ASP A 273 3.75 -28.54 7.59
CA ASP A 273 3.04 -28.67 8.86
C ASP A 273 1.76 -27.81 8.95
N ALA A 274 1.44 -27.02 7.91
CA ALA A 274 0.29 -26.11 7.93
C ALA A 274 -1.04 -26.83 7.62
N GLY A 275 -2.10 -26.47 8.37
CA GLY A 275 -3.45 -26.97 8.11
C GLY A 275 -4.05 -26.41 6.81
N LYS A 276 -5.07 -27.07 6.22
CA LYS A 276 -5.66 -26.68 4.91
C LYS A 276 -6.17 -25.23 4.82
N SER A 277 -6.60 -24.63 5.93
CA SER A 277 -7.12 -23.25 5.98
C SER A 277 -6.12 -22.22 6.49
N GLU A 278 -4.95 -22.65 6.93
CA GLU A 278 -3.95 -21.81 7.59
C GLU A 278 -3.12 -20.94 6.62
N PRO A 279 -2.68 -21.46 5.45
CA PRO A 279 -1.89 -20.68 4.49
C PRO A 279 -2.63 -19.46 3.97
N THR A 280 -2.22 -18.29 4.45
CA THR A 280 -2.79 -17.02 4.05
C THR A 280 -1.73 -15.94 3.89
N ILE A 281 -1.97 -15.07 2.91
CA ILE A 281 -1.25 -13.81 2.73
C ILE A 281 -2.29 -12.70 2.89
N THR A 282 -2.14 -11.91 3.95
CA THR A 282 -2.99 -10.75 4.24
C THR A 282 -2.21 -9.47 4.05
N PHE A 283 -2.69 -8.55 3.23
CA PHE A 283 -1.98 -7.30 2.96
C PHE A 283 -2.91 -6.10 2.85
N ALA A 284 -2.35 -4.90 3.00
CA ALA A 284 -3.04 -3.64 2.73
C ALA A 284 -2.13 -2.70 1.94
N ILE A 285 -2.65 -2.19 0.83
CA ILE A 285 -2.01 -1.17 -0.01
C ILE A 285 -2.78 0.12 0.20
N VAL A 286 -2.08 1.21 0.53
CA VAL A 286 -2.69 2.48 0.91
C VAL A 286 -2.40 3.58 -0.11
N GLY A 287 -3.49 4.19 -0.59
CA GLY A 287 -3.50 5.35 -1.47
C GLY A 287 -3.05 6.65 -0.79
N GLN A 288 -3.03 7.78 -1.51
CA GLN A 288 -2.84 9.12 -0.92
C GLN A 288 -4.02 9.47 -0.01
N LYS A 289 -5.22 8.94 -0.32
CA LYS A 289 -6.41 9.10 0.53
C LYS A 289 -6.35 8.32 1.85
N GLY A 290 -5.28 7.58 2.11
CA GLY A 290 -5.08 6.87 3.38
C GLY A 290 -5.93 5.61 3.56
N PHE A 291 -6.67 5.18 2.54
CA PHE A 291 -7.49 3.98 2.62
C PHE A 291 -6.69 2.72 2.29
N GLY A 292 -6.67 1.76 3.23
CA GLY A 292 -6.09 0.43 3.04
C GLY A 292 -7.02 -0.65 3.55
N ARG A 293 -7.81 -1.24 2.65
CA ARG A 293 -8.58 -2.44 3.00
C ARG A 293 -7.62 -3.62 3.11
N ARG A 294 -7.64 -4.30 4.26
CA ARG A 294 -6.95 -5.58 4.41
C ARG A 294 -7.60 -6.60 3.48
N THR A 295 -6.79 -7.20 2.63
CA THR A 295 -7.17 -8.26 1.70
C THR A 295 -6.44 -9.52 2.12
N THR A 296 -7.19 -10.59 2.39
CA THR A 296 -6.65 -11.91 2.73
C THR A 296 -6.86 -12.85 1.56
N ILE A 297 -5.76 -13.46 1.09
CA ILE A 297 -5.79 -14.50 0.07
C ILE A 297 -5.42 -15.81 0.73
N HIS A 298 -6.18 -16.86 0.40
CA HIS A 298 -5.92 -18.23 0.81
C HIS A 298 -5.22 -18.99 -0.31
N PHE A 299 -4.30 -19.89 0.06
CA PHE A 299 -3.67 -20.77 -0.93
C PHE A 299 -4.70 -21.73 -1.53
N ASP A 300 -4.70 -21.85 -2.86
CA ASP A 300 -5.52 -22.86 -3.54
C ASP A 300 -4.74 -24.18 -3.63
N PHE A 301 -5.06 -25.11 -2.74
CA PHE A 301 -4.46 -26.45 -2.73
C PHE A 301 -4.84 -27.31 -3.95
N ALA A 302 -5.98 -27.06 -4.59
CA ALA A 302 -6.38 -27.81 -5.79
C ALA A 302 -5.59 -27.33 -7.01
N GLY A 303 -5.44 -26.02 -7.17
CA GLY A 303 -4.64 -25.39 -8.22
C GLY A 303 -3.13 -25.32 -7.94
N GLN A 304 -2.70 -25.62 -6.70
CA GLN A 304 -1.31 -25.44 -6.23
C GLN A 304 -0.76 -24.03 -6.52
N VAL A 305 -1.60 -23.01 -6.30
CA VAL A 305 -1.32 -21.63 -6.67
C VAL A 305 -1.91 -20.63 -5.68
N TRP A 306 -1.28 -19.47 -5.53
CA TRP A 306 -1.91 -18.32 -4.91
C TRP A 306 -2.82 -17.58 -5.90
N PRO A 307 -4.14 -17.47 -5.66
CA PRO A 307 -5.03 -16.70 -6.51
C PRO A 307 -4.59 -15.23 -6.60
N ALA A 308 -4.50 -14.69 -7.83
CA ALA A 308 -4.18 -13.28 -8.03
C ALA A 308 -5.24 -12.39 -7.34
N PRO A 309 -4.84 -11.40 -6.51
CA PRO A 309 -5.80 -10.56 -5.82
C PRO A 309 -6.63 -9.70 -6.79
N ARG A 310 -7.96 -9.82 -6.72
CA ARG A 310 -8.94 -9.14 -7.58
C ARG A 310 -9.62 -7.97 -6.87
N ASN A 311 -10.18 -7.02 -7.64
CA ASN A 311 -10.99 -5.90 -7.14
C ASN A 311 -10.29 -5.08 -6.04
N ARG A 312 -8.99 -4.82 -6.22
CA ARG A 312 -8.20 -4.04 -5.26
C ARG A 312 -8.70 -2.59 -5.25
N PRO A 313 -8.95 -1.98 -4.08
CA PRO A 313 -9.34 -0.57 -4.02
C PRO A 313 -8.18 0.36 -4.39
N THR A 314 -6.95 -0.11 -4.22
CA THR A 314 -5.72 0.63 -4.48
C THR A 314 -4.77 -0.23 -5.31
N ILE A 315 -4.27 0.30 -6.42
CA ILE A 315 -3.17 -0.25 -7.22
C ILE A 315 -1.87 0.39 -6.72
N PRO A 316 -0.78 -0.38 -6.54
CA PRO A 316 0.46 0.23 -6.09
C PRO A 316 1.03 1.21 -7.11
N GLY A 317 1.91 2.10 -6.65
CA GLY A 317 2.70 2.94 -7.55
C GLY A 317 3.68 2.12 -8.39
N LEU A 318 4.50 2.84 -9.17
CA LEU A 318 5.61 2.22 -9.90
C LEU A 318 6.46 1.41 -8.91
N THR A 319 6.54 0.10 -9.08
CA THR A 319 7.18 -0.79 -8.11
C THR A 319 8.40 -1.45 -8.75
N LEU A 320 9.53 -1.39 -8.06
CA LEU A 320 10.82 -1.92 -8.49
C LEU A 320 11.30 -2.95 -7.47
N TYR A 321 11.92 -4.02 -7.93
CA TYR A 321 12.54 -5.02 -7.07
C TYR A 321 13.91 -5.42 -7.61
N ALA A 322 14.96 -4.98 -6.92
CA ALA A 322 16.33 -5.39 -7.15
C ALA A 322 16.66 -6.62 -6.30
N ARG A 323 16.87 -7.76 -6.97
CA ARG A 323 17.07 -9.06 -6.32
C ARG A 323 18.54 -9.34 -6.08
N VAL A 324 18.82 -10.32 -5.22
CA VAL A 324 20.18 -10.75 -4.84
C VAL A 324 20.95 -11.36 -6.00
N ASP A 325 20.29 -12.11 -6.88
CA ASP A 325 20.87 -12.75 -8.07
C ASP A 325 21.21 -11.77 -9.22
N GLY A 326 20.93 -10.47 -9.02
CA GLY A 326 21.10 -9.44 -10.02
C GLY A 326 19.96 -9.35 -11.03
N SER A 327 18.90 -10.15 -10.88
CA SER A 327 17.65 -9.96 -11.61
C SER A 327 16.88 -8.74 -11.08
N PHE A 328 16.00 -8.21 -11.92
CA PHE A 328 15.25 -7.01 -11.64
C PHE A 328 13.81 -7.15 -12.09
N ALA A 329 12.87 -6.79 -11.21
CA ALA A 329 11.46 -6.78 -11.54
C ALA A 329 10.85 -5.38 -11.49
N VAL A 330 9.96 -5.07 -12.44
CA VAL A 330 9.29 -3.77 -12.59
C VAL A 330 7.81 -3.97 -12.79
N PHE A 331 6.99 -3.36 -11.94
CA PHE A 331 5.55 -3.27 -12.12
C PHE A 331 5.16 -1.82 -12.37
N ASP A 332 4.46 -1.59 -13.48
CA ASP A 332 3.95 -0.28 -13.88
C ASP A 332 2.41 -0.29 -13.94
N PRO A 333 1.72 0.52 -13.11
CA PRO A 333 0.26 0.55 -13.08
C PRO A 333 -0.37 0.95 -14.42
N VAL A 334 0.31 1.78 -15.23
CA VAL A 334 -0.20 2.20 -16.56
C VAL A 334 -0.28 1.02 -17.53
N ARG A 335 0.59 0.01 -17.35
CA ARG A 335 0.56 -1.23 -18.13
C ARG A 335 -0.54 -2.19 -17.63
N HIS A 336 -0.93 -2.08 -16.36
CA HIS A 336 -1.94 -2.93 -15.72
C HIS A 336 -3.36 -2.69 -16.28
N GLY A 337 -3.73 -1.43 -16.53
CA GLY A 337 -5.07 -1.06 -17.04
C GLY A 337 -5.36 -1.45 -18.50
N ARG A 338 -4.34 -1.87 -19.27
CA ARG A 338 -4.45 -2.16 -20.71
C ARG A 338 -4.80 -3.61 -21.04
N SER A 339 -4.87 -4.50 -20.05
CA SER A 339 -5.15 -5.92 -20.25
C SER A 339 -6.64 -6.20 -20.45
N GLY A 340 -7.18 -5.79 -21.59
CA GLY A 340 -8.39 -6.38 -22.16
C GLY A 340 -8.08 -7.78 -22.70
N SER A 341 -8.87 -8.79 -22.32
CA SER A 341 -8.88 -10.20 -22.76
C SER A 341 -7.59 -11.05 -22.67
N ASP A 342 -6.40 -10.46 -22.61
CA ASP A 342 -5.12 -11.18 -22.49
C ASP A 342 -4.53 -11.01 -21.09
N ALA A 343 -4.99 -11.82 -20.14
CA ALA A 343 -4.46 -11.90 -18.78
C ALA A 343 -2.97 -12.34 -18.71
N ASN A 344 -2.36 -12.72 -19.83
CA ASN A 344 -0.99 -13.25 -19.92
C ASN A 344 0.10 -12.21 -20.25
N ARG A 345 -0.25 -10.98 -20.64
CA ARG A 345 0.74 -9.89 -20.74
C ARG A 345 0.85 -9.21 -19.39
N GLY A 346 1.60 -9.83 -18.48
CA GLY A 346 1.78 -9.34 -17.11
C GLY A 346 2.18 -7.87 -17.05
N SER A 347 1.54 -7.13 -16.15
CA SER A 347 1.91 -5.76 -15.80
C SER A 347 3.24 -5.67 -15.07
N ALA A 348 3.72 -6.80 -14.55
CA ALA A 348 5.08 -6.94 -14.02
C ALA A 348 5.99 -7.57 -15.08
N LEU A 349 7.17 -6.97 -15.24
CA LEU A 349 8.28 -7.47 -16.05
C LEU A 349 9.35 -7.97 -15.09
N VAL A 350 9.91 -9.15 -15.36
CA VAL A 350 11.05 -9.70 -14.64
C VAL A 350 12.16 -9.91 -15.64
N PHE A 351 13.33 -9.36 -15.35
CA PHE A 351 14.52 -9.44 -16.19
C PHE A 351 15.63 -10.15 -15.43
N SER A 352 16.24 -11.14 -16.06
CA SER A 352 17.52 -11.70 -15.63
C SER A 352 18.64 -10.66 -15.71
N ARG A 353 19.76 -10.93 -15.03
CA ARG A 353 20.94 -10.06 -15.08
C ARG A 353 21.42 -9.80 -16.51
N SER A 354 21.42 -10.81 -17.38
CA SER A 354 21.81 -10.65 -18.79
C SER A 354 20.83 -9.80 -19.57
N GLU A 355 19.52 -9.97 -19.36
CA GLU A 355 18.50 -9.17 -20.06
C GLU A 355 18.54 -7.69 -19.64
N VAL A 356 18.90 -7.39 -18.38
CA VAL A 356 19.15 -6.02 -17.94
C VAL A 356 20.33 -5.39 -18.67
N LEU A 357 21.41 -6.15 -18.90
CA LEU A 357 22.63 -5.64 -19.51
C LEU A 357 22.54 -5.55 -21.04
N ASP A 358 22.09 -6.63 -21.67
CA ASP A 358 22.12 -6.84 -23.11
C ASP A 358 20.77 -6.57 -23.80
N GLY A 359 19.68 -6.52 -23.03
CA GLY A 359 18.33 -6.26 -23.50
C GLY A 359 17.47 -7.53 -23.62
N LEU A 360 16.16 -7.31 -23.72
CA LEU A 360 15.15 -8.30 -24.08
C LEU A 360 14.25 -7.67 -25.17
N PRO A 361 14.25 -8.19 -26.41
CA PRO A 361 13.54 -7.59 -27.54
C PRO A 361 12.07 -7.27 -27.24
N GLY A 362 11.66 -6.03 -27.55
CA GLY A 362 10.30 -5.54 -27.32
C GLY A 362 9.97 -5.24 -25.84
N ARG A 363 10.92 -5.39 -24.91
CA ARG A 363 10.73 -5.11 -23.48
C ARG A 363 11.73 -4.10 -22.93
N ILE A 364 13.03 -4.28 -23.16
CA ILE A 364 14.13 -3.42 -22.70
C ILE A 364 15.29 -3.50 -23.70
N GLU A 365 15.91 -2.38 -24.07
CA GLU A 365 17.07 -2.41 -25.01
C GLU A 365 18.35 -2.88 -24.32
N GLY A 366 18.42 -2.74 -22.99
CA GLY A 366 19.54 -3.16 -22.16
C GLY A 366 20.50 -2.01 -21.87
N LEU A 367 21.13 -2.04 -20.69
CA LEU A 367 22.01 -1.00 -20.17
C LEU A 367 23.05 -0.55 -21.20
N LEU A 368 23.71 -1.50 -21.86
CA LEU A 368 24.79 -1.19 -22.81
C LEU A 368 24.29 -0.34 -23.98
N ARG A 369 23.12 -0.68 -24.53
CA ARG A 369 22.55 0.01 -25.69
C ARG A 369 21.83 1.28 -25.31
N ASP A 370 21.02 1.25 -24.25
CA ASP A 370 20.27 2.41 -23.79
C ASP A 370 21.20 3.52 -23.32
N TRP A 371 22.31 3.22 -22.65
CA TRP A 371 23.30 4.23 -22.29
C TRP A 371 23.82 4.97 -23.52
N VAL A 372 24.35 4.24 -24.51
CA VAL A 372 24.90 4.83 -25.74
C VAL A 372 23.82 5.62 -26.48
N LYS A 373 22.60 5.07 -26.56
CA LYS A 373 21.44 5.74 -27.17
C LYS A 373 21.08 7.03 -26.44
N TRP A 374 21.05 7.05 -25.12
CA TRP A 374 20.76 8.26 -24.34
C TRP A 374 21.85 9.31 -24.53
N GLN A 375 23.12 8.88 -24.60
CA GLN A 375 24.28 9.75 -24.78
C GLN A 375 24.28 10.46 -26.16
N HIS A 376 23.84 9.76 -27.21
CA HIS A 376 23.78 10.29 -28.58
C HIS A 376 22.40 10.82 -29.01
N SER A 377 21.39 10.72 -28.14
CA SER A 377 20.05 11.24 -28.43
C SER A 377 20.08 12.78 -28.55
N PRO A 378 19.35 13.38 -29.52
CA PRO A 378 19.21 14.84 -29.60
C PRO A 378 18.62 15.45 -28.32
N ASP A 379 17.68 14.74 -27.69
CA ASP A 379 17.23 15.04 -26.33
C ASP A 379 18.09 14.26 -25.33
N GLN A 380 18.98 14.97 -24.65
CA GLN A 380 19.88 14.42 -23.64
C GLN A 380 19.27 14.42 -22.22
N SER A 381 18.00 14.79 -22.03
CA SER A 381 17.39 14.89 -20.70
C SER A 381 17.50 13.60 -19.86
N VAL A 382 17.30 12.44 -20.48
CA VAL A 382 17.44 11.13 -19.83
C VAL A 382 18.91 10.86 -19.46
N PHE A 383 19.85 11.20 -20.35
CA PHE A 383 21.28 11.03 -20.08
C PHE A 383 21.80 11.96 -18.99
N GLU A 384 21.34 13.22 -18.95
CA GLU A 384 21.65 14.15 -17.86
C GLU A 384 21.10 13.67 -16.52
N THR A 385 19.87 13.12 -16.52
CA THR A 385 19.29 12.48 -15.33
C THR A 385 20.15 11.29 -14.89
N PHE A 386 20.56 10.43 -15.81
CA PHE A 386 21.45 9.30 -15.53
C PHE A 386 22.80 9.73 -14.97
N LYS A 387 23.43 10.77 -15.54
CA LYS A 387 24.66 11.37 -15.00
C LYS A 387 24.46 11.94 -13.59
N ALA A 388 23.35 12.64 -13.33
CA ALA A 388 23.04 13.18 -12.02
C ALA A 388 22.87 12.06 -10.97
N VAL A 389 22.19 10.97 -11.34
CA VAL A 389 22.02 9.79 -10.49
C VAL A 389 23.35 9.10 -10.21
N LEU A 390 24.19 8.86 -11.23
CA LEU A 390 25.53 8.27 -11.04
C LEU A 390 26.42 9.11 -10.11
N ARG A 391 26.43 10.43 -10.31
CA ARG A 391 27.15 11.36 -9.43
C ARG A 391 26.64 11.29 -8.00
N ARG A 392 25.33 11.26 -7.79
CA ARG A 392 24.74 11.18 -6.43
C ARG A 392 25.07 9.88 -5.73
N LEU A 393 25.07 8.74 -6.44
CA LEU A 393 25.40 7.42 -5.91
C LEU A 393 26.92 7.20 -5.69
N SER A 394 27.76 8.14 -6.11
CA SER A 394 29.21 8.07 -5.90
C SER A 394 29.58 8.56 -4.49
N PRO A 395 30.41 7.82 -3.73
CA PRO A 395 30.86 8.25 -2.40
C PRO A 395 31.71 9.53 -2.50
N PRO A 396 31.62 10.46 -1.55
CA PRO A 396 32.44 11.68 -1.54
C PRO A 396 33.94 11.41 -1.55
N ASP A 397 34.37 10.31 -0.94
CA ASP A 397 35.77 9.90 -0.80
C ASP A 397 36.29 9.10 -2.03
N MET A 398 35.55 9.13 -3.13
CA MET A 398 35.90 8.50 -4.40
C MET A 398 35.66 9.47 -5.55
N ASN A 399 36.40 9.30 -6.65
CA ASN A 399 36.10 10.04 -7.86
C ASN A 399 34.67 9.68 -8.31
N PRO A 400 33.85 10.69 -8.68
CA PRO A 400 32.50 10.42 -9.13
C PRO A 400 32.50 9.55 -10.38
N LEU A 401 31.51 8.66 -10.48
CA LEU A 401 31.28 7.87 -11.68
C LEU A 401 30.81 8.80 -12.81
N LEU A 402 31.73 9.11 -13.72
CA LEU A 402 31.48 10.01 -14.84
C LEU A 402 31.50 9.23 -16.16
N PRO A 403 30.38 9.19 -16.90
CA PRO A 403 30.35 8.64 -18.25
C PRO A 403 31.33 9.34 -19.19
N ASP A 404 31.94 8.56 -20.09
CA ASP A 404 32.77 9.08 -21.18
C ASP A 404 32.30 8.58 -22.55
N SER A 405 33.05 8.88 -23.62
CA SER A 405 32.78 8.42 -24.97
C SER A 405 32.84 6.89 -25.04
N PRO A 406 31.84 6.22 -25.62
CA PRO A 406 31.84 4.78 -25.75
C PRO A 406 32.99 4.31 -26.67
N ILE A 407 33.46 3.09 -26.45
CA ILE A 407 34.53 2.48 -27.25
C ILE A 407 34.08 1.14 -27.83
N ARG A 408 34.77 0.68 -28.88
CA ARG A 408 34.64 -0.71 -29.35
C ARG A 408 35.79 -1.54 -28.84
N LEU A 409 35.49 -2.75 -28.38
CA LEU A 409 36.48 -3.72 -27.94
C LEU A 409 36.81 -4.70 -29.07
N PRO A 410 38.03 -5.28 -29.10
CA PRO A 410 38.35 -6.35 -30.02
C PRO A 410 37.33 -7.49 -29.91
N ASN A 411 36.79 -7.93 -31.05
CA ASN A 411 35.75 -8.97 -31.15
C ASN A 411 34.39 -8.64 -30.51
N ASP A 412 34.14 -7.38 -30.14
CA ASP A 412 32.80 -6.90 -29.76
C ASP A 412 32.35 -5.80 -30.73
N ALA A 413 31.30 -6.09 -31.50
CA ALA A 413 30.77 -5.16 -32.49
C ALA A 413 29.94 -4.01 -31.86
N ARG A 414 29.62 -4.11 -30.57
CA ARG A 414 28.82 -3.11 -29.84
C ARG A 414 29.67 -1.91 -29.45
N GLU A 415 29.04 -0.75 -29.35
CA GLU A 415 29.60 0.38 -28.63
C GLU A 415 29.44 0.13 -27.12
N ILE A 416 30.56 0.04 -26.42
CA ILE A 416 30.61 -0.25 -24.99
C ILE A 416 30.70 1.08 -24.23
N PRO A 417 29.75 1.37 -23.31
CA PRO A 417 29.84 2.54 -22.45
C PRO A 417 31.11 2.53 -21.62
N THR A 418 31.60 3.72 -21.28
CA THR A 418 32.83 3.88 -20.51
C THR A 418 32.62 4.80 -19.31
N LEU A 419 33.46 4.61 -18.29
CA LEU A 419 33.55 5.48 -17.12
C LEU A 419 34.96 6.05 -17.03
N ARG A 420 35.05 7.36 -16.77
CA ARG A 420 36.31 8.05 -16.52
C ARG A 420 36.73 7.87 -15.07
N HIS A 421 37.89 7.24 -14.87
CA HIS A 421 38.60 7.19 -13.61
C HIS A 421 39.77 8.19 -13.61
N ALA A 422 40.42 8.37 -12.47
CA ALA A 422 41.59 9.26 -12.38
C ALA A 422 42.80 8.77 -13.20
N PHE A 423 42.90 7.47 -13.44
CA PHE A 423 44.02 6.86 -14.15
C PHE A 423 43.73 6.65 -15.64
N ASP A 424 42.49 6.32 -16.02
CA ASP A 424 42.12 6.06 -17.41
C ASP A 424 40.58 6.02 -17.61
N VAL A 425 40.15 5.87 -18.86
CA VAL A 425 38.77 5.56 -19.25
C VAL A 425 38.60 4.05 -19.32
N VAL A 426 37.68 3.51 -18.51
CA VAL A 426 37.45 2.07 -18.38
C VAL A 426 36.12 1.70 -19.05
N PRO A 427 36.10 0.72 -19.99
CA PRO A 427 34.87 0.19 -20.54
C PRO A 427 34.06 -0.56 -19.47
N PHE A 428 32.74 -0.35 -19.46
CA PHE A 428 31.83 -0.84 -18.43
C PHE A 428 31.90 -2.35 -18.20
N VAL A 429 32.15 -3.13 -19.26
CA VAL A 429 32.31 -4.59 -19.17
C VAL A 429 33.52 -5.01 -18.34
N ASN A 430 34.54 -4.15 -18.21
CA ASN A 430 35.75 -4.38 -17.42
C ASN A 430 35.67 -3.80 -16.00
N GLU A 431 34.57 -3.14 -15.64
CA GLU A 431 34.39 -2.55 -14.32
C GLU A 431 34.31 -3.58 -13.19
N SER A 432 34.64 -3.14 -11.98
CA SER A 432 34.50 -3.95 -10.77
C SER A 432 33.03 -4.33 -10.51
N ALA A 433 32.80 -5.42 -9.78
CA ALA A 433 31.45 -5.88 -9.44
C ALA A 433 30.62 -4.80 -8.71
N GLY A 434 31.25 -4.04 -7.81
CA GLY A 434 30.61 -2.94 -7.07
C GLY A 434 30.19 -1.79 -8.00
N VAL A 435 31.08 -1.35 -8.91
CA VAL A 435 30.74 -0.33 -9.91
C VAL A 435 29.60 -0.82 -10.81
N LYS A 436 29.70 -2.06 -11.30
CA LYS A 436 28.63 -2.67 -12.13
C LYS A 436 27.29 -2.67 -11.39
N ARG A 437 27.25 -3.02 -10.10
CA ARG A 437 26.02 -3.04 -9.31
C ARG A 437 25.41 -1.64 -9.17
N ILE A 438 26.21 -0.64 -8.81
CA ILE A 438 25.74 0.75 -8.64
C ILE A 438 25.22 1.33 -9.95
N VAL A 439 25.98 1.16 -11.04
CA VAL A 439 25.62 1.63 -12.36
C VAL A 439 24.36 0.93 -12.89
N THR A 440 24.24 -0.38 -12.67
CA THR A 440 23.03 -1.14 -13.05
C THR A 440 21.80 -0.65 -12.29
N MET A 441 21.93 -0.41 -10.98
CA MET A 441 20.84 0.15 -10.17
C MET A 441 20.46 1.57 -10.63
N ALA A 442 21.44 2.43 -10.91
CA ALA A 442 21.22 3.76 -11.47
C ALA A 442 20.46 3.71 -12.79
N TYR A 443 20.90 2.84 -13.70
CA TYR A 443 20.28 2.63 -15.00
C TYR A 443 18.82 2.20 -14.85
N LEU A 444 18.55 1.22 -14.00
CA LEU A 444 17.22 0.67 -13.80
C LEU A 444 16.23 1.66 -13.18
N LEU A 445 16.69 2.48 -12.22
CA LEU A 445 15.88 3.56 -11.63
C LEU A 445 15.49 4.60 -12.68
N VAL A 446 16.45 5.04 -13.50
CA VAL A 446 16.22 6.03 -14.57
C VAL A 446 15.37 5.44 -15.69
N TRP A 447 15.68 4.23 -16.13
CA TRP A 447 14.96 3.51 -17.16
C TRP A 447 13.50 3.30 -16.78
N ALA A 448 13.23 2.74 -15.60
CA ALA A 448 11.87 2.44 -15.17
C ALA A 448 11.02 3.70 -15.03
N TRP A 449 11.59 4.78 -14.49
CA TRP A 449 10.89 6.06 -14.40
C TRP A 449 10.64 6.70 -15.78
N ASN A 450 11.62 6.67 -16.68
CA ASN A 450 11.47 7.20 -18.03
C ASN A 450 10.41 6.43 -18.83
N GLU A 451 10.46 5.10 -18.81
CA GLU A 451 9.46 4.24 -19.46
C GLU A 451 8.06 4.46 -18.90
N HIS A 452 7.96 4.66 -17.59
CA HIS A 452 6.69 4.99 -16.95
C HIS A 452 6.15 6.36 -17.40
N ARG A 453 7.00 7.39 -17.51
CA ARG A 453 6.60 8.71 -18.04
C ARG A 453 6.12 8.63 -19.49
N ILE A 454 6.84 7.90 -20.34
CA ILE A 454 6.44 7.66 -21.74
C ILE A 454 5.11 6.89 -21.78
N GLY A 455 5.00 5.81 -21.01
CA GLY A 455 3.78 5.00 -20.90
C GLY A 455 2.56 5.82 -20.49
N SER A 456 2.72 6.66 -19.46
CA SER A 456 1.69 7.58 -18.94
C SER A 456 1.27 8.59 -20.01
N SER A 457 2.24 9.21 -20.69
CA SER A 457 1.96 10.16 -21.78
C SER A 457 1.18 9.50 -22.92
N LEU A 458 1.54 8.27 -23.30
CA LEU A 458 0.83 7.50 -24.33
C LEU A 458 -0.59 7.10 -23.87
N ALA A 459 -0.79 6.90 -22.56
CA ALA A 459 -2.11 6.65 -21.96
C ALA A 459 -2.95 7.94 -21.80
N LYS A 460 -2.36 9.12 -22.02
CA LYS A 460 -2.95 10.43 -21.69
C LYS A 460 -3.29 10.57 -20.19
N GLU A 461 -2.44 10.01 -19.35
CA GLU A 461 -2.53 10.04 -17.89
C GLU A 461 -1.32 10.77 -17.30
N ALA A 462 -1.48 11.31 -16.09
CA ALA A 462 -0.35 11.91 -15.37
C ALA A 462 0.57 10.80 -14.84
N PRO A 463 1.90 10.99 -14.84
CA PRO A 463 2.83 10.06 -14.20
C PRO A 463 2.51 9.85 -12.72
N GLN A 464 2.81 8.66 -12.22
CA GLN A 464 2.67 8.31 -10.81
C GLN A 464 3.51 9.23 -9.93
N LYS A 465 2.95 9.61 -8.78
CA LYS A 465 3.64 10.41 -7.77
C LYS A 465 4.33 9.57 -6.69
N ARG A 466 4.17 8.26 -6.73
CA ARG A 466 4.70 7.34 -5.73
C ARG A 466 5.38 6.13 -6.39
N MET A 467 6.52 5.76 -5.82
CA MET A 467 7.31 4.60 -6.21
C MET A 467 7.55 3.70 -4.99
N VAL A 468 7.53 2.38 -5.20
CA VAL A 468 7.94 1.40 -4.17
C VAL A 468 9.21 0.71 -4.65
N ILE A 469 10.25 0.69 -3.83
CA ILE A 469 11.54 0.09 -4.18
C ILE A 469 11.87 -1.00 -3.16
N LEU A 470 11.94 -2.23 -3.64
CA LEU A 470 12.40 -3.38 -2.87
C LEU A 470 13.86 -3.66 -3.25
N ILE A 471 14.75 -3.80 -2.27
CA ILE A 471 16.15 -4.13 -2.52
C ILE A 471 16.57 -5.26 -1.59
N ASP A 472 16.97 -6.39 -2.19
CA ASP A 472 17.56 -7.50 -1.46
C ASP A 472 19.09 -7.38 -1.44
N GLU A 473 19.67 -7.75 -0.30
CA GLU A 473 21.09 -7.60 0.02
C GLU A 473 21.69 -6.27 -0.47
N MET A 474 21.27 -5.17 0.16
CA MET A 474 21.68 -3.81 -0.23
C MET A 474 23.21 -3.65 -0.36
N GLU A 475 23.97 -4.35 0.48
CA GLU A 475 25.42 -4.35 0.54
C GLU A 475 26.12 -5.25 -0.50
N ALA A 476 25.39 -6.11 -1.21
CA ALA A 476 25.99 -7.14 -2.05
C ALA A 476 26.98 -6.55 -3.06
N HIS A 477 28.23 -7.04 -3.00
CA HIS A 477 29.38 -6.58 -3.80
C HIS A 477 29.77 -5.10 -3.66
N LEU A 478 29.21 -4.36 -2.70
CA LEU A 478 29.55 -2.96 -2.48
C LEU A 478 30.77 -2.81 -1.58
N HIS A 479 31.72 -1.98 -2.02
CA HIS A 479 32.84 -1.53 -1.18
C HIS A 479 32.31 -0.79 0.08
N PRO A 480 32.98 -0.88 1.24
CA PRO A 480 32.56 -0.19 2.47
C PRO A 480 32.27 1.31 2.31
N LYS A 481 33.04 2.01 1.46
CA LYS A 481 32.78 3.42 1.11
C LYS A 481 31.38 3.63 0.50
N TRP A 482 30.90 2.72 -0.35
CA TRP A 482 29.53 2.77 -0.88
C TRP A 482 28.50 2.42 0.19
N GLN A 483 28.74 1.39 1.00
CA GLN A 483 27.79 0.99 2.06
C GLN A 483 27.49 2.16 3.03
N ARG A 484 28.47 3.04 3.28
CA ARG A 484 28.29 4.23 4.13
C ARG A 484 27.43 5.34 3.55
N VAL A 485 27.10 5.32 2.26
CA VAL A 485 26.37 6.42 1.59
C VAL A 485 25.15 5.95 0.80
N VAL A 486 25.07 4.66 0.43
CA VAL A 486 24.16 4.20 -0.61
C VAL A 486 22.68 4.43 -0.29
N LEU A 487 22.22 4.15 0.94
CA LEU A 487 20.81 4.36 1.28
C LEU A 487 20.41 5.85 1.34
N PRO A 488 21.15 6.74 2.03
CA PRO A 488 20.91 8.18 1.93
C PRO A 488 20.86 8.67 0.49
N THR A 489 21.75 8.17 -0.37
CA THR A 489 21.82 8.60 -1.77
C THR A 489 20.62 8.12 -2.61
N ILE A 490 20.12 6.89 -2.40
CA ILE A 490 18.93 6.37 -3.10
C ILE A 490 17.69 7.17 -2.70
N LEU A 491 17.55 7.52 -1.42
CA LEU A 491 16.45 8.38 -0.96
C LEU A 491 16.46 9.71 -1.71
N ASP A 492 17.63 10.31 -1.95
CA ASP A 492 17.75 11.56 -2.70
C ASP A 492 17.54 11.40 -4.22
N VAL A 493 17.96 10.26 -4.79
CA VAL A 493 17.81 9.98 -6.23
C VAL A 493 16.34 10.08 -6.67
N THR A 494 15.39 9.75 -5.81
CA THR A 494 13.96 9.84 -6.12
C THR A 494 13.54 11.28 -6.46
N ASN A 495 14.12 12.29 -5.80
CA ASN A 495 13.92 13.70 -6.12
C ASN A 495 14.56 14.11 -7.45
N ILE A 496 15.68 13.47 -7.84
CA ILE A 496 16.33 13.68 -9.15
C ILE A 496 15.44 13.13 -10.27
N LEU A 497 14.80 11.98 -10.06
CA LEU A 497 13.89 11.38 -11.03
C LEU A 497 12.64 12.25 -11.22
N GLY A 498 12.00 12.71 -10.14
CA GLY A 498 10.84 13.57 -10.21
C GLY A 498 10.60 14.36 -8.93
N ARG A 499 10.34 15.68 -9.07
CA ARG A 499 10.14 16.58 -7.92
C ARG A 499 8.94 16.22 -7.04
N GLU A 500 7.90 15.64 -7.62
CA GLU A 500 6.70 15.18 -6.90
C GLU A 500 6.72 13.66 -6.64
N LEU A 501 7.84 12.98 -6.93
CA LEU A 501 7.96 11.54 -6.76
C LEU A 501 8.39 11.23 -5.33
N GLU A 502 7.51 10.59 -4.58
CA GLU A 502 7.83 10.03 -3.27
C GLU A 502 8.15 8.54 -3.39
N ALA A 503 9.08 8.04 -2.57
CA ALA A 503 9.43 6.63 -2.56
C ALA A 503 9.23 5.97 -1.20
N GLN A 504 8.72 4.74 -1.22
CA GLN A 504 8.78 3.80 -0.12
C GLN A 504 9.86 2.76 -0.41
N LEU A 505 10.90 2.71 0.42
CA LEU A 505 11.98 1.73 0.34
C LEU A 505 11.73 0.61 1.35
N ILE A 506 11.85 -0.64 0.90
CA ILE A 506 11.87 -1.82 1.75
C ILE A 506 13.13 -2.60 1.40
N ILE A 507 14.10 -2.60 2.30
CA ILE A 507 15.44 -3.12 2.02
C ILE A 507 15.82 -4.20 3.03
N ALA A 508 16.46 -5.25 2.54
CA ALA A 508 17.09 -6.28 3.36
C ALA A 508 18.61 -6.07 3.37
N THR A 509 19.23 -6.22 4.54
CA THR A 509 20.68 -6.06 4.70
C THR A 509 21.22 -6.88 5.87
N HIS A 510 22.46 -7.35 5.72
CA HIS A 510 23.29 -7.90 6.78
C HIS A 510 24.43 -6.96 7.19
N SER A 511 24.48 -5.74 6.64
CA SER A 511 25.62 -4.87 6.84
C SER A 511 25.37 -3.86 7.98
N PRO A 512 26.22 -3.85 9.02
CA PRO A 512 26.19 -2.81 10.04
C PRO A 512 26.58 -1.44 9.46
N LEU A 513 27.37 -1.40 8.37
CA LEU A 513 27.71 -0.14 7.70
C LEU A 513 26.49 0.51 7.06
N ILE A 514 25.56 -0.30 6.56
CA ILE A 514 24.29 0.20 6.02
C ILE A 514 23.46 0.83 7.15
N LEU A 515 23.37 0.20 8.32
CA LEU A 515 22.66 0.79 9.47
C LEU A 515 23.35 2.05 10.00
N ALA A 516 24.67 2.03 10.13
CA ALA A 516 25.44 3.21 10.52
C ALA A 516 25.24 4.38 9.55
N SER A 517 25.07 4.11 8.25
CA SER A 517 24.79 5.14 7.24
C SER A 517 23.45 5.87 7.45
N LEU A 518 22.52 5.25 8.17
CA LEU A 518 21.18 5.78 8.38
C LEU A 518 21.07 6.69 9.60
N GLU A 519 22.04 6.69 10.52
CA GLU A 519 21.90 7.38 11.81
C GLU A 519 21.49 8.87 11.71
N GLN A 520 21.97 9.55 10.67
CA GLN A 520 21.68 10.98 10.45
C GLN A 520 20.41 11.25 9.66
N VAL A 521 19.89 10.26 8.92
CA VAL A 521 18.75 10.42 8.00
C VAL A 521 17.52 9.64 8.42
N PHE A 522 17.62 8.75 9.41
CA PHE A 522 16.52 7.95 9.92
C PHE A 522 15.49 8.84 10.64
N SER A 523 14.21 8.59 10.39
CA SER A 523 13.07 9.36 10.87
C SER A 523 12.11 8.44 11.61
N ASP A 524 12.10 8.48 12.94
CA ASP A 524 11.27 7.59 13.79
C ASP A 524 9.76 7.64 13.47
N SER A 525 9.28 8.73 12.89
CA SER A 525 7.88 8.89 12.47
C SER A 525 7.53 8.21 11.14
N ARG A 526 8.51 7.95 10.27
CA ARG A 526 8.29 7.50 8.88
C ARG A 526 9.07 6.24 8.52
N ASP A 527 10.10 5.91 9.27
CA ASP A 527 11.00 4.80 9.01
C ASP A 527 10.90 3.76 10.11
N LYS A 528 11.23 2.52 9.76
CA LYS A 528 11.16 1.38 10.68
C LYS A 528 12.32 0.43 10.48
N LEU A 529 12.81 -0.10 11.58
CA LEU A 529 13.81 -1.17 11.61
C LEU A 529 13.13 -2.45 12.10
N PHE A 530 13.39 -3.54 11.38
CA PHE A 530 12.88 -4.86 11.71
C PHE A 530 14.04 -5.84 11.83
N HIS A 531 13.92 -6.77 12.76
CA HIS A 531 14.92 -7.79 12.99
C HIS A 531 14.29 -9.19 12.89
N LEU A 532 14.94 -10.07 12.14
CA LEU A 532 14.69 -11.50 12.14
C LEU A 532 15.68 -12.18 13.07
N GLN A 533 15.17 -12.93 14.04
CA GLN A 533 15.98 -13.65 15.01
C GLN A 533 15.47 -15.08 15.22
N LEU A 534 16.35 -16.00 15.56
CA LEU A 534 15.94 -17.33 16.03
C LEU A 534 15.48 -17.23 17.49
N SER A 535 14.19 -17.44 17.72
CA SER A 535 13.62 -17.59 19.05
C SER A 535 13.61 -19.08 19.45
N GLY A 536 14.50 -19.44 20.37
CA GLY A 536 14.77 -20.85 20.71
C GLY A 536 15.38 -21.65 19.56
N ASN A 537 15.47 -22.97 19.69
CA ASN A 537 16.15 -23.82 18.69
C ASN A 537 15.35 -24.05 17.38
N SER A 538 14.17 -23.45 17.18
CA SER A 538 13.31 -23.83 16.05
C SER A 538 12.28 -22.82 15.54
N THR A 539 12.15 -21.62 16.14
CA THR A 539 11.15 -20.64 15.67
C THR A 539 11.80 -19.34 15.24
N VAL A 540 11.41 -18.80 14.09
CA VAL A 540 11.89 -17.49 13.62
C VAL A 540 10.96 -16.40 14.12
N GLY A 541 11.49 -15.52 14.95
CA GLY A 541 10.86 -14.29 15.39
C GLY A 541 11.09 -13.16 14.38
N PHE A 542 10.07 -12.32 14.19
CA PHE A 542 10.14 -11.13 13.37
C PHE A 542 9.42 -10.00 14.10
N GLY A 543 10.12 -8.90 14.33
CA GLY A 543 9.59 -7.77 15.08
C GLY A 543 10.18 -6.44 14.65
N GLU A 544 9.42 -5.38 14.90
CA GLU A 544 9.93 -4.02 14.85
C GLU A 544 10.83 -3.80 16.07
N VAL A 545 11.99 -3.21 15.85
CA VAL A 545 12.98 -2.89 16.87
C VAL A 545 13.29 -1.40 16.82
N PRO A 546 13.59 -0.75 17.96
CA PRO A 546 13.95 0.66 17.97
C PRO A 546 15.26 0.88 17.19
N PHE A 547 15.33 1.96 16.43
CA PHE A 547 16.56 2.37 15.79
C PHE A 547 17.41 3.16 16.80
N ILE A 548 18.45 2.53 17.34
CA ILE A 548 19.38 3.15 18.30
C ILE A 548 20.65 3.55 17.56
N ARG A 549 21.10 4.79 17.75
CA ARG A 549 22.37 5.26 17.18
C ARG A 549 23.53 4.70 18.01
N HIS A 550 24.42 3.94 17.38
CA HIS A 550 25.60 3.37 18.03
C HIS A 550 26.89 4.15 17.68
N GLY A 551 26.84 5.00 16.66
CA GLY A 551 27.94 5.84 16.19
C GLY A 551 29.01 5.02 15.47
N ARG A 552 29.86 4.33 16.24
CA ARG A 552 30.93 3.51 15.68
C ARG A 552 30.38 2.18 15.14
N VAL A 553 31.00 1.67 14.08
CA VAL A 553 30.59 0.41 13.43
C VAL A 553 30.82 -0.81 14.32
N ASP A 554 31.85 -0.77 15.17
CA ASP A 554 32.11 -1.83 16.15
C ASP A 554 30.99 -1.97 17.18
N ALA A 555 30.38 -0.85 17.59
CA ALA A 555 29.22 -0.82 18.46
C ALA A 555 27.93 -1.32 17.77
N TRP A 556 27.83 -1.16 16.44
CA TRP A 556 26.78 -1.84 15.66
C TRP A 556 27.02 -3.35 15.61
N LEU A 557 28.24 -3.78 15.32
CA LEU A 557 28.61 -5.20 15.26
C LEU A 557 28.27 -5.93 16.56
N THR A 558 28.49 -5.30 17.71
CA THR A 558 28.18 -5.88 19.03
C THR A 558 26.77 -5.61 19.54
N SER A 559 25.91 -4.98 18.74
CA SER A 559 24.50 -4.75 19.10
C SER A 559 23.68 -6.05 19.06
N GLU A 560 22.50 -6.03 19.68
CA GLU A 560 21.53 -7.14 19.65
C GLU A 560 21.06 -7.51 18.24
N LEU A 561 21.36 -6.70 17.21
CA LEU A 561 20.95 -6.96 15.82
C LEU A 561 21.93 -7.84 15.04
N PHE A 562 23.19 -7.90 15.48
CA PHE A 562 24.25 -8.67 14.84
C PHE A 562 24.89 -9.68 15.80
N GLU A 563 24.64 -9.51 17.11
CA GLU A 563 24.96 -10.45 18.18
C GLU A 563 26.44 -10.91 18.23
N LEU A 564 27.36 -10.15 17.64
CA LEU A 564 28.79 -10.45 17.77
C LEU A 564 29.24 -10.12 19.18
N ARG A 565 29.88 -11.07 19.85
CA ARG A 565 30.37 -10.86 21.22
C ARG A 565 31.55 -9.89 21.25
N GLN A 566 32.40 -9.94 20.23
CA GLN A 566 33.54 -9.07 20.07
C GLN A 566 33.67 -8.64 18.60
N PRO A 567 34.07 -7.38 18.30
CA PRO A 567 34.29 -6.91 16.95
C PRO A 567 35.70 -7.26 16.46
N THR A 568 36.13 -8.52 16.63
CA THR A 568 37.48 -8.99 16.33
C THR A 568 37.45 -10.34 15.60
N SER A 569 38.62 -10.91 15.28
CA SER A 569 38.70 -12.24 14.68
C SER A 569 38.21 -13.32 15.65
N GLN A 570 37.73 -14.45 15.13
CA GLN A 570 37.23 -15.55 15.96
C GLN A 570 38.32 -16.10 16.90
N GLU A 571 39.57 -16.15 16.42
CA GLU A 571 40.72 -16.61 17.22
C GLU A 571 40.97 -15.67 18.40
N THR A 572 40.92 -14.36 18.14
CA THR A 572 41.12 -13.33 19.17
C THR A 572 39.98 -13.35 20.18
N GLU A 573 38.73 -13.49 19.71
CA GLU A 573 37.56 -13.62 20.58
C GLU A 573 37.69 -14.85 21.49
N ASN A 574 38.05 -16.01 20.94
CA ASN A 574 38.23 -17.24 21.72
C ASN A 574 39.34 -17.08 22.77
N ALA A 575 40.46 -16.46 22.41
CA ALA A 575 41.57 -16.20 23.32
C ALA A 575 41.15 -15.25 24.45
N LEU A 576 40.45 -14.16 24.12
CA LEU A 576 39.94 -13.19 25.09
C LEU A 576 38.90 -13.80 26.03
N GLU A 577 37.99 -14.64 25.54
CA GLU A 577 36.97 -15.30 26.38
C GLU A 577 37.60 -16.35 27.31
N ARG A 578 38.59 -17.11 26.84
CA ARG A 578 39.39 -18.00 27.70
C ARG A 578 40.12 -17.21 28.78
N ALA A 579 40.77 -16.10 28.41
CA ALA A 579 41.48 -15.23 29.33
C ALA A 579 40.57 -14.64 30.40
N LYS A 580 39.39 -14.11 30.02
CA LYS A 580 38.38 -13.58 30.94
C LYS A 580 37.86 -14.63 31.92
N ARG A 581 37.71 -15.88 31.47
CA ARG A 581 37.27 -16.99 32.33
C ARG A 581 38.31 -17.26 33.43
N ILE A 582 39.57 -17.40 33.06
CA ILE A 582 40.67 -17.68 34.01
C ILE A 582 40.89 -16.52 34.98
N LEU A 583 40.73 -15.27 34.53
CA LEU A 583 40.79 -14.10 35.42
C LEU A 583 39.77 -14.15 36.57
N GLY A 584 38.69 -14.93 36.45
CA GLY A 584 37.68 -15.12 37.48
C GLY A 584 37.89 -16.34 38.39
N GLU A 585 38.92 -17.15 38.16
CA GLU A 585 39.19 -18.37 38.94
C GLU A 585 40.04 -18.07 40.19
N GLU A 586 39.73 -18.71 41.33
CA GLU A 586 40.49 -18.52 42.57
C GLU A 586 41.90 -19.13 42.53
N LYS A 587 42.09 -20.20 41.74
CA LYS A 587 43.36 -20.92 41.58
C LYS A 587 43.55 -21.36 40.13
N PRO A 588 43.94 -20.43 39.24
CA PRO A 588 44.11 -20.72 37.83
C PRO A 588 45.33 -21.63 37.58
N ASN A 589 45.25 -22.49 36.56
CA ASN A 589 46.35 -23.39 36.17
C ASN A 589 47.44 -22.62 35.38
N LEU A 590 48.69 -22.71 35.83
CA LEU A 590 49.84 -22.04 35.21
C LEU A 590 50.09 -22.48 33.76
N ASP A 591 49.88 -23.77 33.43
CA ASP A 591 50.04 -24.26 32.06
C ASP A 591 48.99 -23.65 31.12
N GLU A 592 47.77 -23.44 31.63
CA GLU A 592 46.68 -22.84 30.88
C GLU A 592 46.87 -21.33 30.71
N ILE A 593 47.36 -20.63 31.74
CA ILE A 593 47.77 -19.22 31.64
C ILE A 593 48.83 -19.04 30.55
N LYS A 594 49.84 -19.93 30.52
CA LYS A 594 50.90 -19.87 29.51
C LYS A 594 50.36 -20.10 28.11
N GLU A 595 49.51 -21.11 27.93
CA GLU A 595 48.86 -21.40 26.64
C GLU A 595 48.03 -20.21 26.13
N ILE A 596 47.23 -19.59 27.01
CA ILE A 596 46.42 -18.43 26.66
C ILE A 596 47.30 -17.20 26.39
N SER A 597 48.38 -17.01 27.15
CA SER A 597 49.35 -15.92 26.90
C SER A 597 49.97 -16.04 25.51
N ASP A 598 50.41 -17.24 25.11
CA ASP A 598 50.95 -17.51 23.78
C ASP A 598 49.91 -17.29 22.67
N GLN A 599 48.62 -17.56 22.94
CA GLN A 599 47.52 -17.31 21.99
C GLN A 599 47.20 -15.81 21.88
N LEU A 600 47.12 -15.11 23.00
CA LEU A 600 46.86 -13.67 23.04
C LEU A 600 48.00 -12.88 22.39
N GLU A 601 49.27 -13.23 22.64
CA GLU A 601 50.42 -12.58 22.00
C GLU A 601 50.39 -12.71 20.47
N LYS A 602 49.89 -13.85 19.97
CA LYS A 602 49.75 -14.10 18.52
C LYS A 602 48.57 -13.39 17.88
N THR A 603 47.49 -13.18 18.64
CA THR A 603 46.19 -12.74 18.09
C THR A 603 45.89 -11.28 18.37
N LEU A 604 46.32 -10.74 19.51
CA LEU A 604 46.10 -9.35 19.86
C LEU A 604 47.09 -8.42 19.15
N PRO A 605 46.63 -7.24 18.70
CA PRO A 605 47.54 -6.20 18.27
C PRO A 605 48.34 -5.65 19.47
N PRO A 606 49.57 -5.12 19.25
CA PRO A 606 50.41 -4.58 20.32
C PRO A 606 49.75 -3.47 21.16
N GLU A 607 48.77 -2.76 20.58
CA GLU A 607 48.06 -1.64 21.22
C GLU A 607 46.76 -2.07 21.91
N ASP A 608 46.47 -3.37 22.00
CA ASP A 608 45.25 -3.84 22.64
C ASP A 608 45.25 -3.52 24.14
N SER A 609 44.21 -2.81 24.59
CA SER A 609 44.05 -2.39 25.98
C SER A 609 43.94 -3.54 26.99
N PHE A 610 43.58 -4.75 26.55
CA PHE A 610 43.51 -5.94 27.40
C PHE A 610 44.91 -6.49 27.71
N TRP A 611 45.87 -6.33 26.79
CA TRP A 611 47.18 -6.98 26.88
C TRP A 611 47.99 -6.58 28.13
N PRO A 612 48.14 -5.28 28.49
CA PRO A 612 48.83 -4.89 29.72
C PRO A 612 48.19 -5.47 30.98
N ARG A 613 46.85 -5.59 30.98
CA ARG A 613 46.10 -6.12 32.11
C ARG A 613 46.27 -7.64 32.25
N TRP A 614 46.35 -8.35 31.13
CA TRP A 614 46.66 -9.77 31.09
C TRP A 614 48.09 -10.06 31.56
N LEU A 615 49.08 -9.31 31.08
CA LEU A 615 50.48 -9.49 31.49
C LEU A 615 50.68 -9.30 33.00
N TYR A 616 49.96 -8.36 33.61
CA TYR A 616 49.98 -8.18 35.06
C TYR A 616 49.40 -9.39 35.82
N PHE A 617 48.39 -10.05 35.26
CA PHE A 617 47.80 -11.25 35.86
C PHE A 617 48.64 -12.52 35.63
N ALA A 618 49.32 -12.62 34.49
CA ALA A 618 50.11 -13.78 34.13
C ALA A 618 51.50 -13.84 34.81
N GLN A 619 51.91 -12.75 35.48
CA GLN A 619 53.07 -12.70 36.38
C GLN A 619 52.74 -13.34 37.72
#